data_AF-A0A0Q9KAA0-F1
#
_entry.id   AF-A0A0Q9KAA0-F1
#
_cell.length_a   1.000
_cell.length_b   1.000
_cell.length_c   1.000
_cell.angle_alpha   90.00
_cell.angle_beta   90.00
_cell.angle_gamma   90.00
#
_symmetry.space_group_name_H-M   'P 1'
#
loop_
_entity.id
_entity.type
_entity.pdbx_description
1 polymer ?
#
loop_
_entity_poly.entity_id
_entity_poly.type
_entity_poly.pdbx_seq_one_letter_code
_entity_poly.pdbx_strand_id
1 'polypeptide(L)'
;MFDEQVEAAWRDFHERLVTVIEEWDGDNIFRISLDRTSEDVEGDTPFVELNFVRPQVLVEVASNMTLAREWRMNRRQQAAIRRWGMVCPTRQEPTYGKYYDECRPDEPATVVISVLRDVFGIVHPALLTSLSDELTPPSVEPWQASPVHADGARPTSRAEVNELVDIALRPMLAEIDGTDDGDVYVEYLDTFVWVRSSCSVPRIRICCALDHHAADCDDATRIADRLNGSVHGVKFTVLDDESLLAMIDMLATPFVPEHLREHVHLLFQLIADWDDEILPEARDRQETP
;
A
#
# COMPACT_ATOMS: atom_id res chain seq x y z
N MET A 1 3.23 -1.54 14.90
CA MET A 1 4.07 -0.96 13.83
C MET A 1 3.24 -0.22 12.79
N PHE A 2 2.39 -0.86 11.97
CA PHE A 2 1.54 -0.15 10.98
C PHE A 2 0.48 0.76 11.62
N ASP A 3 -0.27 0.25 12.60
CA ASP A 3 -1.27 1.06 13.32
C ASP A 3 -0.64 2.28 14.02
N GLU A 4 0.57 2.14 14.56
CA GLU A 4 1.28 3.25 15.22
C GLU A 4 1.71 4.34 14.22
N GLN A 5 2.10 3.95 13.01
CA GLN A 5 2.45 4.89 11.93
C GLN A 5 1.21 5.62 11.41
N VAL A 6 0.08 4.92 11.25
CA VAL A 6 -1.19 5.53 10.83
C VAL A 6 -1.69 6.52 11.89
N GLU A 7 -1.61 6.16 13.17
CA GLU A 7 -1.96 7.08 14.27
C GLU A 7 -1.03 8.30 14.34
N ALA A 8 0.25 8.12 14.05
CA ALA A 8 1.19 9.24 13.95
C ALA A 8 0.82 10.18 12.79
N ALA A 9 0.52 9.64 11.61
CA ALA A 9 0.13 10.44 10.46
C ALA A 9 -1.15 11.26 10.70
N TRP A 10 -2.17 10.68 11.36
CA TRP A 10 -3.37 11.42 11.73
C TRP A 10 -3.10 12.51 12.77
N ARG A 11 -2.18 12.29 13.71
CA ARG A 11 -1.76 13.30 14.68
C ARG A 11 -1.04 14.46 14.00
N ASP A 12 -0.11 14.17 13.11
CA ASP A 12 0.63 15.18 12.35
C ASP A 12 -0.33 16.00 11.47
N PHE A 13 -1.31 15.35 10.85
CA PHE A 13 -2.36 16.03 10.07
C PHE A 13 -3.23 16.93 10.95
N HIS A 14 -3.57 16.48 12.17
CA HIS A 14 -4.30 17.28 13.15
C HIS A 14 -3.54 18.57 13.51
N GLU A 15 -2.26 18.45 13.85
CA GLU A 15 -1.43 19.60 14.24
C GLU A 15 -1.36 20.63 13.11
N ARG A 16 -1.15 20.19 11.86
CA ARG A 16 -1.18 21.10 10.70
C ARG A 16 -2.53 21.78 10.51
N LEU A 17 -3.63 21.05 10.72
CA LEU A 17 -4.98 21.59 10.56
C LEU A 17 -5.29 22.66 11.61
N VAL A 18 -4.83 22.45 12.85
CA VAL A 18 -4.89 23.47 13.90
C VAL A 18 -4.10 24.71 13.50
N THR A 19 -2.84 24.56 13.07
CA THR A 19 -2.01 25.69 12.60
C THR A 19 -2.69 26.48 11.49
N VAL A 20 -3.24 25.80 10.48
CA VAL A 20 -3.93 26.49 9.38
C VAL A 20 -5.13 27.26 9.88
N ILE A 21 -5.95 26.69 10.78
CA ILE A 21 -7.12 27.40 11.30
C ILE A 21 -6.72 28.62 12.15
N GLU A 22 -5.60 28.55 12.88
CA GLU A 22 -5.07 29.66 13.68
C GLU A 22 -4.49 30.80 12.84
N GLU A 23 -3.72 30.46 11.82
CA GLU A 23 -2.93 31.43 11.03
C GLU A 23 -3.73 32.03 9.86
N TRP A 24 -4.92 31.49 9.56
CA TRP A 24 -5.71 31.87 8.40
C TRP A 24 -6.17 33.33 8.44
N ASP A 25 -5.71 34.19 7.53
CA ASP A 25 -5.99 35.63 7.52
C ASP A 25 -7.02 36.10 6.47
N GLY A 26 -7.54 35.20 5.63
CA GLY A 26 -8.40 35.54 4.49
C GLY A 26 -9.82 34.98 4.52
N ASP A 27 -10.66 35.42 3.58
CA ASP A 27 -12.00 34.85 3.34
C ASP A 27 -11.90 33.84 2.17
N ASN A 28 -11.48 32.60 2.42
CA ASN A 28 -11.62 31.54 1.41
C ASN A 28 -12.26 30.28 2.00
N ILE A 29 -12.81 29.47 1.09
CA ILE A 29 -13.27 28.12 1.37
C ILE A 29 -12.08 27.19 1.22
N PHE A 30 -11.83 26.40 2.25
CA PHE A 30 -10.76 25.43 2.27
C PHE A 30 -11.35 24.02 2.22
N ARG A 31 -11.13 23.30 1.11
CA ARG A 31 -11.70 21.96 0.88
C ARG A 31 -10.65 20.88 1.06
N ILE A 32 -10.96 19.91 1.89
CA ILE A 32 -10.22 18.66 2.07
C ILE A 32 -11.07 17.54 1.48
N SER A 33 -10.58 16.85 0.45
CA SER A 33 -11.33 15.78 -0.21
C SER A 33 -10.48 14.55 -0.44
N LEU A 34 -11.12 13.39 -0.57
CA LEU A 34 -10.44 12.19 -1.04
C LEU A 34 -10.01 12.36 -2.51
N ASP A 35 -8.77 11.98 -2.83
CA ASP A 35 -8.24 12.04 -4.19
C ASP A 35 -9.14 11.29 -5.19
N ARG A 36 -9.42 11.91 -6.33
CA ARG A 36 -10.33 11.38 -7.34
C ARG A 36 -9.54 10.48 -8.29
N THR A 37 -9.80 9.18 -8.24
CA THR A 37 -9.23 8.21 -9.19
C THR A 37 -9.90 8.24 -10.57
N SER A 38 -11.04 8.93 -10.73
CA SER A 38 -11.72 9.09 -12.03
C SER A 38 -12.52 10.41 -12.14
N GLU A 39 -12.41 11.04 -13.31
CA GLU A 39 -13.08 12.32 -13.60
C GLU A 39 -14.53 12.13 -14.11
N ASP A 40 -14.91 10.94 -14.57
CA ASP A 40 -16.17 10.67 -15.28
C ASP A 40 -17.40 10.36 -14.41
N VAL A 41 -17.27 10.39 -13.07
CA VAL A 41 -18.38 10.08 -12.14
C VAL A 41 -19.14 11.34 -11.74
N GLU A 42 -20.47 11.30 -11.87
CA GLU A 42 -21.39 12.35 -11.43
C GLU A 42 -21.50 12.39 -9.90
N GLY A 43 -21.14 13.53 -9.32
CA GLY A 43 -21.10 13.78 -7.87
C GLY A 43 -19.69 13.90 -7.31
N ASP A 44 -19.60 14.16 -6.00
CA ASP A 44 -18.34 14.39 -5.30
C ASP A 44 -17.81 13.14 -4.58
N THR A 45 -16.49 13.05 -4.43
CA THR A 45 -15.84 12.20 -3.43
C THR A 45 -16.08 12.75 -2.01
N PRO A 46 -15.85 11.95 -0.95
CA PRO A 46 -15.93 12.44 0.42
C PRO A 46 -15.08 13.70 0.62
N PHE A 47 -15.70 14.73 1.21
CA PHE A 47 -15.03 16.00 1.49
C PHE A 47 -15.53 16.64 2.78
N VAL A 48 -14.67 17.51 3.31
CA VAL A 48 -14.97 18.48 4.38
C VAL A 48 -14.47 19.84 3.92
N GLU A 49 -15.28 20.88 4.11
CA GLU A 49 -14.95 22.26 3.79
C GLU A 49 -14.90 23.09 5.07
N LEU A 50 -13.89 23.95 5.18
CA LEU A 50 -13.77 24.98 6.19
C LEU A 50 -14.02 26.32 5.51
N ASN A 51 -15.10 26.98 5.90
CA ASN A 51 -15.45 28.31 5.43
C ASN A 51 -15.24 29.30 6.58
N PHE A 52 -14.20 30.13 6.45
CA PHE A 52 -13.82 31.09 7.47
C PHE A 52 -14.71 32.33 7.37
N VAL A 53 -15.58 32.52 8.36
CA VAL A 53 -16.50 33.64 8.50
C VAL A 53 -16.28 34.27 9.87
N ARG A 54 -15.20 35.06 9.98
CA ARG A 54 -14.70 35.56 11.27
C ARG A 54 -15.80 36.19 12.14
N PRO A 55 -15.84 35.90 13.45
CA PRO A 55 -14.86 35.13 14.25
C PRO A 55 -15.15 33.60 14.28
N GLN A 56 -15.84 33.08 13.27
CA GLN A 56 -16.26 31.68 13.24
C GLN A 56 -15.67 30.96 12.03
N VAL A 57 -15.56 29.64 12.16
CA VAL A 57 -15.31 28.73 11.03
C VAL A 57 -16.51 27.81 10.88
N LEU A 58 -17.14 27.85 9.71
CA LEU A 58 -18.17 26.90 9.33
C LEU A 58 -17.49 25.64 8.79
N VAL A 59 -17.69 24.53 9.48
CA VAL A 59 -17.30 23.20 9.01
C VAL A 59 -18.48 22.60 8.26
N GLU A 60 -18.30 22.37 6.97
CA GLU A 60 -19.27 21.73 6.09
C GLU A 60 -18.81 20.32 5.70
N VAL A 61 -19.71 19.35 5.79
CA VAL A 61 -19.42 17.94 5.48
C VAL A 61 -20.33 17.49 4.35
N ALA A 62 -19.74 16.76 3.39
CA ALA A 62 -20.46 16.19 2.27
C ALA A 62 -21.71 15.38 2.72
N SER A 63 -22.78 15.43 1.92
CA SER A 63 -23.99 14.66 2.19
C SER A 63 -24.39 13.79 1.00
N ASN A 64 -25.38 12.90 1.16
CA ASN A 64 -25.87 12.10 0.04
C ASN A 64 -26.52 12.92 -1.09
N MET A 65 -26.71 14.24 -0.88
CA MET A 65 -27.15 15.17 -1.92
C MET A 65 -25.98 15.65 -2.81
N THR A 66 -24.75 15.63 -2.31
CA THR A 66 -23.53 16.03 -3.05
C THR A 66 -22.67 14.83 -3.47
N LEU A 67 -22.62 13.79 -2.65
CA LEU A 67 -21.79 12.61 -2.87
C LEU A 67 -22.24 11.79 -4.08
N ALA A 68 -21.24 11.33 -4.85
CA ALA A 68 -21.42 10.30 -5.86
C ALA A 68 -21.97 9.01 -5.24
N ARG A 69 -22.60 8.17 -6.07
CA ARG A 69 -23.47 7.07 -5.60
C ARG A 69 -22.71 6.06 -4.73
N GLU A 70 -21.48 5.73 -5.10
CA GLU A 70 -20.56 4.82 -4.42
C GLU A 70 -20.14 5.31 -3.02
N TRP A 71 -20.12 6.63 -2.81
CA TRP A 71 -19.69 7.26 -1.56
C TRP A 71 -20.85 7.61 -0.62
N ARG A 72 -22.09 7.32 -1.02
CA ARG A 72 -23.27 7.66 -0.22
C ARG A 72 -23.24 7.00 1.15
N MET A 73 -23.38 7.84 2.16
CA MET A 73 -23.42 7.43 3.56
C MET A 73 -24.68 6.62 3.88
N ASN A 74 -24.50 5.55 4.63
CA ASN A 74 -25.58 4.79 5.25
C ASN A 74 -26.16 5.53 6.47
N ARG A 75 -27.24 4.99 7.05
CA ARG A 75 -27.92 5.62 8.21
C ARG A 75 -27.04 5.75 9.45
N ARG A 76 -26.11 4.82 9.68
CA ARG A 76 -25.18 4.85 10.82
C ARG A 76 -24.18 5.98 10.67
N GLN A 77 -23.62 6.17 9.47
CA GLN A 77 -22.70 7.26 9.15
C GLN A 77 -23.40 8.63 9.28
N GLN A 78 -24.61 8.78 8.73
CA GLN A 78 -25.40 10.01 8.90
C GLN A 78 -25.73 10.30 10.38
N ALA A 79 -26.02 9.27 11.17
CA ALA A 79 -26.25 9.43 12.60
C ALA A 79 -24.97 9.83 13.36
N ALA A 80 -23.80 9.36 12.92
CA ALA A 80 -22.51 9.74 13.50
C ALA A 80 -22.21 11.23 13.28
N ILE A 81 -22.42 11.75 12.08
CA ILE A 81 -22.28 13.20 11.79
C ILE A 81 -23.20 14.03 12.69
N ARG A 82 -24.46 13.61 12.85
CA ARG A 82 -25.43 14.33 13.70
C ARG A 82 -25.03 14.38 15.18
N ARG A 83 -24.23 13.43 15.68
CA ARG A 83 -23.74 13.46 17.07
C ARG A 83 -22.77 14.61 17.34
N TRP A 84 -22.12 15.14 16.30
CA TRP A 84 -21.31 16.35 16.39
C TRP A 84 -22.14 17.65 16.46
N GLY A 85 -23.47 17.54 16.41
CA GLY A 85 -24.39 18.68 16.46
C GLY A 85 -24.52 19.42 15.14
N MET A 86 -24.12 18.81 14.02
CA MET A 86 -24.25 19.42 12.70
C MET A 86 -25.70 19.51 12.24
N VAL A 87 -26.02 20.64 11.62
CA VAL A 87 -27.32 20.89 10.97
C VAL A 87 -27.45 19.96 9.76
N CYS A 88 -28.65 19.42 9.55
CA CYS A 88 -28.90 18.49 8.46
C CYS A 88 -29.01 19.22 7.11
N PRO A 89 -28.58 18.58 6.01
CA PRO A 89 -28.64 19.16 4.68
C PRO A 89 -30.08 19.43 4.24
N THR A 90 -30.24 20.52 3.51
CA THR A 90 -31.47 20.93 2.83
C THR A 90 -31.21 21.07 1.33
N ARG A 91 -32.23 21.44 0.55
CA ARG A 91 -32.02 21.75 -0.88
C ARG A 91 -31.22 23.02 -1.13
N GLN A 92 -31.19 23.94 -0.15
CA GLN A 92 -30.46 25.20 -0.27
C GLN A 92 -29.03 25.06 0.25
N GLU A 93 -28.86 24.24 1.29
CA GLU A 93 -27.57 23.93 1.93
C GLU A 93 -27.37 22.41 1.87
N PRO A 94 -26.79 21.85 0.79
CA PRO A 94 -26.77 20.42 0.53
C PRO A 94 -25.74 19.65 1.38
N THR A 95 -25.01 20.32 2.27
CA THR A 95 -23.99 19.80 3.18
C THR A 95 -24.52 19.73 4.61
N TYR A 96 -23.87 18.96 5.48
CA TYR A 96 -24.03 19.11 6.93
C TYR A 96 -23.17 20.27 7.39
N GLY A 97 -23.67 21.16 8.25
CA GLY A 97 -22.93 22.36 8.65
C GLY A 97 -22.92 22.61 10.15
N LYS A 98 -21.81 23.13 10.69
CA LYS A 98 -21.75 23.70 12.05
C LYS A 98 -20.66 24.76 12.17
N TYR A 99 -21.00 25.86 12.84
CA TYR A 99 -20.05 26.91 13.20
C TYR A 99 -19.26 26.54 14.46
N TYR A 100 -17.96 26.83 14.41
CA TYR A 100 -17.02 26.75 15.53
C TYR A 100 -16.37 28.11 15.75
N ASP A 101 -15.88 28.35 16.95
CA ASP A 101 -15.14 29.56 17.30
C ASP A 101 -13.69 29.43 16.79
N GLU A 102 -13.22 30.43 16.03
CA GLU A 102 -11.84 30.42 15.50
C GLU A 102 -10.78 30.46 16.61
N CYS A 103 -11.13 30.96 17.80
CA CYS A 103 -10.24 30.96 18.97
C CYS A 103 -10.04 29.56 19.58
N ARG A 104 -10.76 28.54 19.07
CA ARG A 104 -10.70 27.15 19.53
C ARG A 104 -10.47 26.21 18.34
N PRO A 105 -9.34 26.34 17.63
CA PRO A 105 -9.05 25.64 16.36
C PRO A 105 -9.02 24.11 16.47
N ASP A 106 -8.75 23.59 17.67
CA ASP A 106 -8.76 22.17 18.00
C ASP A 106 -10.15 21.52 17.82
N GLU A 107 -11.23 22.25 18.10
CA GLU A 107 -12.60 21.73 17.97
C GLU A 107 -13.00 21.43 16.51
N PRO A 108 -12.91 22.37 15.55
CA PRO A 108 -13.16 22.07 14.15
C PRO A 108 -12.15 21.06 13.59
N ALA A 109 -10.88 21.09 14.00
CA ALA A 109 -9.88 20.12 13.55
C ALA A 109 -10.21 18.67 13.97
N THR A 110 -10.60 18.47 15.23
CA THR A 110 -11.06 17.17 15.74
C THR A 110 -12.25 16.64 14.95
N VAL A 111 -13.22 17.52 14.65
CA VAL A 111 -14.43 17.15 13.90
C VAL A 111 -14.08 16.74 12.48
N VAL A 112 -13.21 17.47 11.79
CA VAL A 112 -12.73 17.15 10.44
C VAL A 112 -12.12 15.75 10.43
N ILE A 113 -11.20 15.45 11.37
CA ILE A 113 -10.55 14.14 11.44
C ILE A 113 -11.54 13.03 11.73
N SER A 114 -12.39 13.18 12.75
CA SER A 114 -13.39 12.16 13.08
C SER A 114 -14.36 11.91 11.92
N VAL A 115 -14.71 12.93 11.15
CA VAL A 115 -15.56 12.74 9.96
C VAL A 115 -14.82 11.98 8.87
N LEU A 116 -13.61 12.41 8.50
CA LEU A 116 -12.82 11.76 7.45
C LEU A 116 -12.48 10.30 7.83
N ARG A 117 -12.02 10.09 9.05
CA ARG A 117 -11.56 8.79 9.56
C ARG A 117 -12.73 7.88 9.95
N ASP A 118 -13.60 8.32 10.85
CA ASP A 118 -14.58 7.42 11.49
C ASP A 118 -15.90 7.32 10.71
N VAL A 119 -16.26 8.37 9.94
CA VAL A 119 -17.50 8.38 9.15
C VAL A 119 -17.23 7.90 7.74
N PHE A 120 -16.28 8.52 7.03
CA PHE A 120 -15.95 8.15 5.66
C PHE A 120 -15.01 6.95 5.57
N GLY A 121 -14.38 6.54 6.66
CA GLY A 121 -13.50 5.36 6.67
C GLY A 121 -12.18 5.59 5.95
N ILE A 122 -11.75 6.85 5.82
CA ILE A 122 -10.45 7.17 5.24
C ILE A 122 -9.39 6.67 6.20
N VAL A 123 -8.55 5.76 5.72
CA VAL A 123 -7.63 5.02 6.57
C VAL A 123 -6.34 5.80 6.87
N HIS A 124 -5.90 6.66 5.95
CA HIS A 124 -4.67 7.45 6.09
C HIS A 124 -4.87 8.86 5.49
N PRO A 125 -4.35 9.93 6.13
CA PRO A 125 -4.56 11.30 5.67
C PRO A 125 -3.92 11.57 4.31
N ALA A 126 -2.87 10.85 3.91
CA ALA A 126 -2.23 11.05 2.60
C ALA A 126 -3.08 10.68 1.37
N LEU A 127 -4.26 10.07 1.55
CA LEU A 127 -5.25 9.95 0.48
C LEU A 127 -6.04 11.24 0.24
N LEU A 128 -5.86 12.24 1.09
CA LEU A 128 -6.55 13.51 1.02
C LEU A 128 -5.79 14.46 0.11
N THR A 129 -6.54 15.17 -0.71
CA THR A 129 -6.09 16.31 -1.47
C THR A 129 -6.71 17.58 -0.91
N SER A 130 -5.95 18.67 -1.02
CA SER A 130 -6.22 19.97 -0.42
C SER A 130 -5.74 21.06 -1.38
N LEU A 131 -6.40 22.23 -1.37
CA LEU A 131 -5.95 23.41 -2.12
C LEU A 131 -4.82 24.18 -1.42
N SER A 132 -4.49 23.85 -0.16
CA SER A 132 -3.32 24.37 0.56
C SER A 132 -2.23 23.32 0.61
N ASP A 133 -1.04 23.68 0.12
CA ASP A 133 0.19 22.88 0.18
C ASP A 133 0.59 22.52 1.63
N GLU A 134 0.23 23.33 2.62
CA GLU A 134 0.52 23.08 4.05
C GLU A 134 -0.28 21.89 4.60
N LEU A 135 -1.47 21.67 4.05
CA LEU A 135 -2.38 20.58 4.44
C LEU A 135 -2.42 19.44 3.45
N THR A 136 -1.78 19.59 2.30
CA THR A 136 -1.44 18.45 1.45
C THR A 136 -0.38 17.64 2.20
N PRO A 137 -0.70 16.44 2.70
CA PRO A 137 0.30 15.58 3.31
C PRO A 137 1.38 15.32 2.26
N PRO A 138 2.66 15.11 2.65
CA PRO A 138 3.66 14.69 1.69
C PRO A 138 3.12 13.48 0.94
N SER A 139 3.15 13.51 -0.40
CA SER A 139 2.70 12.40 -1.22
C SER A 139 3.48 11.15 -0.78
N VAL A 140 2.82 10.30 -0.02
CA VAL A 140 3.25 8.92 0.17
C VAL A 140 2.58 8.12 -0.92
N GLU A 141 3.33 7.18 -1.43
CA GLU A 141 2.91 6.39 -2.55
C GLU A 141 1.58 5.67 -2.20
N PRO A 142 0.62 5.56 -3.13
CA PRO A 142 -0.76 5.14 -2.83
C PRO A 142 -0.90 3.82 -2.04
N TRP A 143 0.10 2.93 -2.14
CA TRP A 143 0.17 1.67 -1.39
C TRP A 143 0.46 1.83 0.11
N GLN A 144 1.02 2.96 0.54
CA GLN A 144 1.27 3.27 1.95
C GLN A 144 0.00 3.78 2.66
N ALA A 145 -1.05 4.14 1.90
CA ALA A 145 -2.17 4.92 2.41
C ALA A 145 -3.55 4.24 2.34
N SER A 146 -3.75 3.04 1.75
CA SER A 146 -5.09 2.39 1.72
C SER A 146 -5.13 0.86 1.60
N PRO A 147 -5.90 0.15 2.44
CA PRO A 147 -6.29 -1.25 2.23
C PRO A 147 -7.31 -1.45 1.09
N VAL A 148 -7.99 -0.42 0.60
CA VAL A 148 -8.93 -0.54 -0.54
C VAL A 148 -8.18 -0.47 -1.88
N HIS A 149 -6.96 0.08 -1.88
CA HIS A 149 -5.98 -0.09 -2.97
C HIS A 149 -5.06 -1.31 -2.77
N ALA A 150 -5.31 -2.14 -1.74
CA ALA A 150 -4.69 -3.46 -1.61
C ALA A 150 -5.16 -4.47 -2.67
N ASP A 151 -6.07 -4.06 -3.56
CA ASP A 151 -6.51 -4.83 -4.71
C ASP A 151 -5.43 -4.97 -5.80
N GLY A 152 -4.24 -4.36 -5.61
CA GLY A 152 -3.07 -4.40 -6.48
C GLY A 152 -3.28 -3.89 -7.90
N ALA A 153 -2.20 -3.52 -8.59
CA ALA A 153 -2.26 -3.16 -10.00
C ALA A 153 -2.72 -4.37 -10.84
N ARG A 154 -3.48 -4.15 -11.91
CA ARG A 154 -3.95 -5.23 -12.79
C ARG A 154 -3.34 -5.06 -14.18
N PRO A 155 -2.03 -5.31 -14.34
CA PRO A 155 -1.36 -5.13 -15.62
C PRO A 155 -1.99 -6.02 -16.69
N THR A 156 -2.14 -5.46 -17.89
CA THR A 156 -2.77 -6.13 -19.03
C THR A 156 -1.76 -6.70 -20.01
N SER A 157 -0.49 -6.34 -19.87
CA SER A 157 0.61 -6.75 -20.74
C SER A 157 1.88 -7.11 -19.96
N ARG A 158 2.76 -7.91 -20.57
CA ARG A 158 4.09 -8.25 -19.98
C ARG A 158 4.94 -6.99 -19.76
N ALA A 159 4.87 -6.02 -20.67
CA ALA A 159 5.59 -4.77 -20.57
C ALA A 159 5.19 -3.98 -19.31
N GLU A 160 3.88 -3.88 -19.03
CA GLU A 160 3.37 -3.27 -17.80
C GLU A 160 3.82 -4.03 -16.55
N VAL A 161 3.87 -5.37 -16.60
CA VAL A 161 4.41 -6.17 -15.49
C VAL A 161 5.88 -5.83 -15.24
N ASN A 162 6.69 -5.72 -16.30
CA ASN A 162 8.12 -5.40 -16.18
C ASN A 162 8.34 -4.00 -15.59
N GLU A 163 7.55 -3.01 -16.02
CA GLU A 163 7.59 -1.65 -15.47
C GLU A 163 7.23 -1.63 -13.98
N LEU A 164 6.19 -2.36 -13.59
CA LEU A 164 5.79 -2.48 -12.19
C LEU A 164 6.84 -3.21 -11.34
N VAL A 165 7.53 -4.21 -11.89
CA VAL A 165 8.65 -4.89 -11.24
C VAL A 165 9.81 -3.93 -11.01
N ASP A 166 10.20 -3.13 -12.02
CA ASP A 166 11.26 -2.13 -11.90
C ASP A 166 10.93 -1.11 -10.80
N ILE A 167 9.73 -0.52 -10.83
CA ILE A 167 9.25 0.41 -9.81
C ILE A 167 9.28 -0.22 -8.41
N ALA A 168 8.83 -1.48 -8.30
CA ALA A 168 8.74 -2.16 -7.02
C ALA A 168 10.11 -2.50 -6.41
N LEU A 169 11.13 -2.79 -7.22
CA LEU A 169 12.47 -3.17 -6.76
C LEU A 169 13.40 -1.98 -6.55
N ARG A 170 13.11 -0.81 -7.14
CA ARG A 170 13.93 0.40 -7.03
C ARG A 170 14.24 0.84 -5.59
N PRO A 171 13.34 0.69 -4.60
CA PRO A 171 13.67 0.99 -3.21
C PRO A 171 14.68 0.02 -2.58
N MET A 172 14.82 -1.19 -3.12
CA MET A 172 15.75 -2.22 -2.61
C MET A 172 17.13 -2.13 -3.25
N LEU A 173 17.26 -1.55 -4.45
CA LEU A 173 18.45 -1.62 -5.27
C LEU A 173 18.91 -0.23 -5.73
N ALA A 174 20.23 0.00 -5.68
CA ALA A 174 20.82 1.27 -6.13
C ALA A 174 20.71 1.44 -7.66
N GLU A 175 20.89 0.35 -8.41
CA GLU A 175 20.71 0.26 -9.85
C GLU A 175 19.95 -1.03 -10.17
N ILE A 176 19.09 -0.99 -11.20
CA ILE A 176 18.34 -2.15 -11.68
C ILE A 176 18.92 -2.52 -13.04
N ASP A 177 19.61 -3.65 -13.08
CA ASP A 177 20.06 -4.23 -14.33
C ASP A 177 19.00 -5.20 -14.88
N GLY A 178 18.69 -5.02 -16.15
CA GLY A 178 17.68 -5.79 -16.86
C GLY A 178 18.21 -6.41 -18.14
N THR A 179 17.56 -7.48 -18.59
CA THR A 179 17.77 -8.05 -19.93
C THR A 179 16.92 -7.31 -20.97
N ASP A 180 17.20 -7.53 -22.25
CA ASP A 180 16.37 -7.01 -23.36
C ASP A 180 14.91 -7.51 -23.30
N ASP A 181 14.69 -8.65 -22.64
CA ASP A 181 13.35 -9.23 -22.40
C ASP A 181 12.64 -8.63 -21.18
N GLY A 182 13.31 -7.72 -20.45
CA GLY A 182 12.82 -7.05 -19.25
C GLY A 182 12.83 -7.94 -18.00
N ASP A 183 13.64 -9.00 -18.00
CA ASP A 183 13.91 -9.76 -16.79
C ASP A 183 14.93 -8.98 -15.96
N VAL A 184 14.67 -8.84 -14.66
CA VAL A 184 15.58 -8.17 -13.72
C VAL A 184 16.46 -9.21 -13.05
N TYR A 185 17.73 -8.90 -12.84
CA TYR A 185 18.60 -9.69 -11.97
C TYR A 185 19.14 -8.82 -10.85
N VAL A 186 19.26 -9.44 -9.69
CA VAL A 186 19.66 -8.78 -8.45
C VAL A 186 20.87 -9.51 -7.90
N GLU A 187 22.00 -8.82 -7.85
CA GLU A 187 23.20 -9.32 -7.19
C GLU A 187 23.00 -9.34 -5.68
N TYR A 188 23.19 -10.50 -5.07
CA TYR A 188 23.14 -10.66 -3.63
C TYR A 188 24.14 -11.72 -3.17
N LEU A 189 25.12 -11.29 -2.38
CA LEU A 189 26.31 -12.08 -2.04
C LEU A 189 26.99 -12.61 -3.33
N ASP A 190 27.29 -13.90 -3.39
CA ASP A 190 27.93 -14.55 -4.55
C ASP A 190 26.89 -15.19 -5.49
N THR A 191 25.63 -14.74 -5.48
CA THR A 191 24.52 -15.31 -6.26
C THR A 191 23.66 -14.22 -6.90
N PHE A 192 22.94 -14.61 -7.96
CA PHE A 192 21.96 -13.77 -8.63
C PHE A 192 20.54 -14.25 -8.32
N VAL A 193 19.67 -13.31 -7.95
CA VAL A 193 18.23 -13.51 -7.90
C VAL A 193 17.62 -12.95 -9.19
N TRP A 194 16.99 -13.81 -9.98
CA TRP A 194 16.26 -13.43 -11.18
C TRP A 194 14.78 -13.18 -10.88
N VAL A 195 14.26 -12.07 -11.38
CA VAL A 195 12.82 -11.74 -11.39
C VAL A 195 12.36 -11.72 -12.84
N ARG A 196 11.56 -12.71 -13.23
CA ARG A 196 11.14 -12.95 -14.62
C ARG A 196 9.64 -12.90 -14.75
N SER A 197 9.14 -12.06 -15.65
CA SER A 197 7.73 -12.05 -16.01
C SER A 197 7.43 -13.13 -17.05
N SER A 198 6.32 -13.85 -16.90
CA SER A 198 5.92 -14.86 -17.87
C SER A 198 5.34 -14.21 -19.13
N CYS A 199 5.68 -14.78 -20.30
CA CYS A 199 5.14 -14.36 -21.59
C CYS A 199 3.73 -14.88 -21.87
N SER A 200 3.25 -15.88 -21.12
CA SER A 200 2.02 -16.62 -21.45
C SER A 200 0.93 -16.55 -20.38
N VAL A 201 1.30 -16.28 -19.13
CA VAL A 201 0.38 -16.17 -18.00
C VAL A 201 0.75 -14.96 -17.13
N PRO A 202 -0.21 -14.32 -16.43
CA PRO A 202 0.07 -13.18 -15.56
C PRO A 202 0.75 -13.66 -14.27
N ARG A 203 2.05 -13.99 -14.38
CA ARG A 203 2.86 -14.56 -13.31
C ARG A 203 4.27 -14.02 -13.35
N ILE A 204 4.84 -13.78 -12.19
CA ILE A 204 6.24 -13.44 -11.98
C ILE A 204 6.91 -14.61 -11.28
N ARG A 205 8.08 -14.99 -11.76
CA ARG A 205 8.95 -15.96 -11.11
C ARG A 205 10.13 -15.24 -10.50
N ILE A 206 10.32 -15.42 -9.21
CA ILE A 206 11.54 -15.03 -8.52
C ILE A 206 12.35 -16.31 -8.30
N CYS A 207 13.60 -16.38 -8.72
CA CYS A 207 14.41 -17.59 -8.56
C CYS A 207 15.91 -17.31 -8.45
N CYS A 208 16.64 -18.23 -7.83
CA CYS A 208 18.10 -18.24 -7.77
C CYS A 208 18.63 -19.68 -7.89
N ALA A 209 19.89 -19.81 -8.31
CA ALA A 209 20.61 -21.08 -8.31
C ALA A 209 21.38 -21.20 -6.99
N LEU A 210 21.34 -22.38 -6.37
CA LEU A 210 21.96 -22.68 -5.09
C LEU A 210 22.70 -24.01 -5.20
N ASP A 211 23.97 -24.06 -4.81
CA ASP A 211 24.76 -25.29 -4.90
C ASP A 211 24.28 -26.33 -3.88
N HIS A 212 24.14 -27.60 -4.30
CA HIS A 212 23.65 -28.65 -3.40
C HIS A 212 24.73 -29.60 -2.89
N HIS A 213 25.93 -29.59 -3.50
CA HIS A 213 27.07 -30.44 -3.11
C HIS A 213 26.68 -31.93 -2.92
N ALA A 214 25.79 -32.42 -3.77
CA ALA A 214 25.33 -33.81 -3.75
C ALA A 214 26.25 -34.65 -4.64
N ALA A 215 26.30 -35.95 -4.38
CA ALA A 215 27.16 -36.84 -5.15
C ALA A 215 26.63 -37.14 -6.56
N ASP A 216 25.30 -37.15 -6.73
CA ASP A 216 24.60 -37.43 -7.98
C ASP A 216 23.20 -36.77 -8.00
N CYS A 217 22.53 -36.83 -9.16
CA CYS A 217 21.20 -36.26 -9.35
C CYS A 217 20.13 -36.91 -8.45
N ASP A 218 20.29 -38.18 -8.07
CA ASP A 218 19.32 -38.89 -7.23
C ASP A 218 19.37 -38.39 -5.79
N ASP A 219 20.57 -38.11 -5.29
CA ASP A 219 20.79 -37.48 -3.99
C ASP A 219 20.37 -36.00 -4.01
N ALA A 220 20.65 -35.26 -5.08
CA ALA A 220 20.16 -33.89 -5.28
C ALA A 220 18.63 -33.83 -5.28
N THR A 221 17.96 -34.78 -5.94
CA THR A 221 16.50 -34.90 -5.95
C THR A 221 15.96 -35.16 -4.54
N ARG A 222 16.60 -36.06 -3.78
CA ARG A 222 16.23 -36.32 -2.39
C ARG A 222 16.39 -35.09 -1.49
N ILE A 223 17.45 -34.30 -1.69
CA ILE A 223 17.63 -33.02 -0.98
C ILE A 223 16.52 -32.05 -1.34
N ALA A 224 16.22 -31.88 -2.63
CA ALA A 224 15.15 -30.99 -3.11
C ALA A 224 13.78 -31.39 -2.54
N ASP A 225 13.46 -32.68 -2.49
CA ASP A 225 12.19 -33.17 -1.91
C ASP A 225 12.08 -32.87 -0.42
N ARG A 226 13.17 -33.01 0.35
CA ARG A 226 13.20 -32.65 1.77
C ARG A 226 13.06 -31.14 1.99
N LEU A 227 13.71 -30.34 1.16
CA LEU A 227 13.56 -28.88 1.18
C LEU A 227 12.12 -28.47 0.86
N ASN A 228 11.51 -29.05 -0.18
CA ASN A 228 10.11 -28.83 -0.53
C ASN A 228 9.14 -29.22 0.60
N GLY A 229 9.51 -30.18 1.44
CA GLY A 229 8.73 -30.59 2.62
C GLY A 229 8.91 -29.70 3.85
N SER A 230 9.94 -28.85 3.90
CA SER A 230 10.35 -28.13 5.11
C SER A 230 10.42 -26.61 4.96
N VAL A 231 10.84 -26.13 3.79
CA VAL A 231 10.87 -24.71 3.44
C VAL A 231 9.57 -24.40 2.70
N HIS A 232 8.66 -23.71 3.38
CA HIS A 232 7.37 -23.36 2.80
C HIS A 232 7.47 -22.13 1.89
N GLY A 233 6.68 -22.12 0.81
CA GLY A 233 6.61 -20.99 -0.12
C GLY A 233 7.71 -20.96 -1.19
N VAL A 234 8.73 -21.82 -1.07
CA VAL A 234 9.79 -21.99 -2.07
C VAL A 234 9.71 -23.38 -2.67
N LYS A 235 9.89 -23.47 -3.99
CA LYS A 235 10.02 -24.73 -4.70
C LYS A 235 11.47 -24.93 -5.12
N PHE A 236 12.00 -26.10 -4.83
CA PHE A 236 13.33 -26.55 -5.25
C PHE A 236 13.19 -27.59 -6.35
N THR A 237 14.02 -27.46 -7.38
CA THR A 237 14.20 -28.47 -8.44
C THR A 237 15.68 -28.58 -8.78
N VAL A 238 16.13 -29.76 -9.17
CA VAL A 238 17.48 -29.95 -9.72
C VAL A 238 17.58 -29.16 -11.01
N LEU A 239 18.56 -28.26 -11.09
CA LEU A 239 18.85 -27.47 -12.29
C LEU A 239 19.85 -28.21 -13.18
N ASP A 240 20.94 -28.65 -12.58
CA ASP A 240 22.04 -29.39 -13.20
C ASP A 240 22.75 -30.27 -12.15
N ASP A 241 23.99 -30.69 -12.41
CA ASP A 241 24.74 -31.60 -11.55
C ASP A 241 25.28 -30.93 -10.26
N GLU A 242 25.30 -29.60 -10.19
CA GLU A 242 25.90 -28.85 -9.08
C GLU A 242 24.87 -28.00 -8.32
N SER A 243 23.84 -27.52 -9.03
CA SER A 243 22.90 -26.50 -8.55
C SER A 243 21.43 -26.97 -8.50
N LEU A 244 20.74 -26.51 -7.46
CA LEU A 244 19.28 -26.49 -7.36
C LEU A 244 18.78 -25.12 -7.80
N LEU A 245 17.65 -25.11 -8.49
CA LEU A 245 16.88 -23.90 -8.74
C LEU A 245 15.83 -23.74 -7.64
N ALA A 246 16.03 -22.75 -6.77
CA ALA A 246 15.03 -22.29 -5.82
C ALA A 246 14.13 -21.26 -6.51
N MET A 247 12.81 -21.43 -6.44
CA MET A 247 11.87 -20.55 -7.11
C MET A 247 10.59 -20.31 -6.32
N ILE A 248 10.10 -19.10 -6.48
CA ILE A 248 8.82 -18.61 -5.97
C ILE A 248 8.03 -18.10 -7.17
N ASP A 249 6.78 -18.54 -7.29
CA ASP A 249 5.87 -18.09 -8.34
C ASP A 249 4.78 -17.20 -7.71
N MET A 250 4.74 -15.92 -8.12
CA MET A 250 3.77 -14.93 -7.69
C MET A 250 2.81 -14.59 -8.83
N LEU A 251 1.52 -14.41 -8.54
CA LEU A 251 0.58 -13.87 -9.54
C LEU A 251 0.92 -12.40 -9.83
N ALA A 252 0.95 -12.04 -11.11
CA ALA A 252 1.12 -10.66 -11.54
C ALA A 252 -0.20 -9.88 -11.53
N THR A 253 -1.32 -10.51 -11.16
CA THR A 253 -2.64 -9.88 -11.13
C THR A 253 -3.49 -10.49 -10.01
N PRO A 254 -3.80 -9.72 -8.95
CA PRO A 254 -3.34 -8.36 -8.72
C PRO A 254 -1.84 -8.28 -8.36
N PHE A 255 -1.12 -7.30 -8.91
CA PHE A 255 0.26 -6.98 -8.60
C PHE A 255 0.33 -6.07 -7.38
N VAL A 256 0.93 -6.58 -6.32
CA VAL A 256 1.18 -5.82 -5.09
C VAL A 256 2.70 -5.68 -4.95
N PRO A 257 3.27 -4.46 -5.04
CA PRO A 257 4.72 -4.25 -4.95
C PRO A 257 5.35 -4.86 -3.70
N GLU A 258 4.65 -4.78 -2.56
CA GLU A 258 5.13 -5.33 -1.28
C GLU A 258 5.35 -6.84 -1.36
N HIS A 259 4.41 -7.58 -1.93
CA HIS A 259 4.56 -9.04 -2.07
C HIS A 259 5.81 -9.38 -2.89
N LEU A 260 6.11 -8.63 -3.97
CA LEU A 260 7.32 -8.89 -4.74
C LEU A 260 8.58 -8.69 -3.86
N ARG A 261 8.63 -7.59 -3.11
CA ARG A 261 9.76 -7.27 -2.22
C ARG A 261 9.91 -8.29 -1.10
N GLU A 262 8.81 -8.75 -0.51
CA GLU A 262 8.80 -9.82 0.51
C GLU A 262 9.36 -11.13 -0.04
N HIS A 263 8.96 -11.55 -1.25
CA HIS A 263 9.48 -12.79 -1.84
C HIS A 263 10.96 -12.69 -2.23
N VAL A 264 11.42 -11.52 -2.71
CA VAL A 264 12.85 -11.28 -2.96
C VAL A 264 13.62 -11.33 -1.64
N HIS A 265 13.12 -10.69 -0.59
CA HIS A 265 13.73 -10.73 0.73
C HIS A 265 13.79 -12.15 1.31
N LEU A 266 12.76 -12.96 1.11
CA LEU A 266 12.75 -14.38 1.51
C LEU A 266 13.88 -15.15 0.83
N LEU A 267 14.11 -14.95 -0.48
CA LEU A 267 15.24 -15.58 -1.15
C LEU A 267 16.59 -15.05 -0.65
N PHE A 268 16.71 -13.77 -0.28
CA PHE A 268 17.94 -13.26 0.32
C PHE A 268 18.26 -13.93 1.66
N GLN A 269 17.25 -14.16 2.50
CA GLN A 269 17.40 -14.91 3.75
C GLN A 269 17.81 -16.35 3.45
N LEU A 270 17.13 -17.01 2.50
CA LEU A 270 17.47 -18.37 2.08
C LEU A 270 18.92 -18.49 1.58
N ILE A 271 19.39 -17.54 0.77
CA ILE A 271 20.77 -17.51 0.27
C ILE A 271 21.76 -17.29 1.42
N ALA A 272 21.46 -16.38 2.35
CA ALA A 272 22.34 -16.07 3.47
C ALA A 272 22.52 -17.27 4.43
N ASP A 273 21.44 -18.03 4.66
CA ASP A 273 21.43 -19.15 5.60
C ASP A 273 21.70 -20.52 4.92
N TRP A 274 21.98 -20.52 3.61
CA TRP A 274 22.00 -21.73 2.78
C TRP A 274 23.01 -22.78 3.25
N ASP A 275 24.29 -22.42 3.30
CA ASP A 275 25.38 -23.37 3.61
C ASP A 275 25.51 -23.67 5.10
N ASP A 276 25.09 -22.74 5.96
CA ASP A 276 25.29 -22.81 7.41
C ASP A 276 24.15 -23.54 8.13
N GLU A 277 22.91 -23.44 7.63
CA GLU A 277 21.72 -23.97 8.30
C GLU A 277 20.88 -24.85 7.39
N ILE A 278 20.43 -24.32 6.24
CA ILE A 278 19.37 -24.93 5.43
C ILE A 278 19.84 -26.22 4.75
N LEU A 279 20.96 -26.18 4.03
CA LEU A 279 21.50 -27.34 3.32
C LEU A 279 21.98 -28.43 4.28
N PRO A 280 22.73 -28.14 5.36
CA PRO A 280 23.07 -29.14 6.38
C PRO A 280 21.85 -29.83 6.99
N GLU A 281 20.83 -29.08 7.41
CA GLU A 281 19.60 -29.66 7.95
C GLU A 281 18.89 -30.58 6.95
N ALA A 282 18.84 -30.16 5.69
CA ALA A 282 18.24 -30.96 4.63
C ALA A 282 19.04 -32.24 4.34
N ARG A 283 20.32 -32.31 4.68
CA ARG A 283 21.13 -33.54 4.56
C ARG A 283 21.02 -34.44 5.79
N ASP A 284 20.98 -33.83 6.98
CA ASP A 284 21.01 -34.53 8.27
C ASP A 284 19.67 -35.17 8.67
N ARG A 285 18.56 -34.76 8.04
CA ARG A 285 17.27 -35.48 8.13
C ARG A 285 17.36 -36.83 7.41
N GLN A 286 18.12 -37.76 7.97
CA GLN A 286 18.03 -39.17 7.64
C GLN A 286 16.74 -39.77 8.20
N GLU A 287 16.11 -40.59 7.38
CA GLU A 287 14.86 -41.32 7.60
C GLU A 287 14.79 -41.87 9.03
N THR A 288 13.96 -41.25 9.88
CA THR A 288 13.43 -41.97 11.03
C THR A 288 12.36 -42.91 10.45
N PRO A 289 12.52 -44.24 10.60
CA PRO A 289 11.61 -45.21 10.01
C PRO A 289 10.19 -45.13 10.58
#